data_AF-A0A1F4KBA7-F1
#
_entry.id   AF-A0A1F4KBA7-F1
#
_cell.length_a   1.000
_cell.length_b   1.000
_cell.length_c   1.000
_cell.angle_alpha   90.00
_cell.angle_beta   90.00
_cell.angle_gamma   90.00
#
_symmetry.space_group_name_H-M   'P 1'
#
loop_
_entity.id
_entity.type
_entity.pdbx_description
1 polymer ?
#
loop_
_entity_poly.entity_id
_entity_poly.type
_entity_poly.pdbx_seq_one_letter_code
_entity_poly.pdbx_strand_id
1 'polypeptide(L)'
;MKKLPEPVPVLRELRRTLLLEMSGGKKRVPTDGEIRAWMLEQYRLNPVTADVYRSTLLAKEDLVLREDELPRTGEALDLMSSLEDRPLPKNCFASITTTDGAVHGILMQQEQLQVGGLVYAVTIFSPTDQFSTVSRVEVRACSHEPEPFVSLMTQSGWHRYSKTDAAQNEFVVLIVRCLAAYHQYKYRKIPIGQISSDENILTPPSDGTLDRLIRDAYLGIIPCTKVSLKLDRIEPEDMDFALQISSDIIKNAMTYVVDAGIPSVELLLYERHGKLVMGDDYPIYLAYRALLYKDVPAVIIGSFNREGINIIREGHGELIPPIVVASAAPVKVKKIVSDQQKQLKQKLSLLAPVGPTSTGHFENLYVSFARLLADHKTAERDLHRFIATHPVIVDSHLASMYSEVCIGSYRADLILRYEQLDKRILLIELERHDDLIFKRSNRLRDKVNHAVQQVEDWISSIREDATPMPEWLDKSYVPEGVVVIGRNKDMTRVQRDTLFNINSNRVVKVITYDDLLERLKRLIDMLARRNL
;
A
#
# COMPACT_ATOMS: atom_id res chain seq x y z
N MET A 1 -6.44 -3.78 48.12
CA MET A 1 -6.23 -3.97 46.67
C MET A 1 -5.73 -2.65 46.09
N LYS A 2 -4.59 -2.63 45.39
CA LYS A 2 -4.19 -1.43 44.64
C LYS A 2 -5.19 -1.23 43.50
N LYS A 3 -5.72 -0.01 43.32
CA LYS A 3 -6.57 0.33 42.18
C LYS A 3 -5.71 0.18 40.91
N LEU A 4 -6.16 -0.63 39.96
CA LEU A 4 -5.48 -0.76 38.67
C LEU A 4 -5.53 0.58 37.93
N PRO A 5 -4.49 0.94 37.17
CA PRO A 5 -4.46 2.17 36.39
C PRO A 5 -5.55 2.17 35.32
N GLU A 6 -6.12 3.34 35.04
CA GLU A 6 -7.15 3.49 34.01
C GLU A 6 -6.50 3.48 32.61
N PRO A 7 -7.16 2.86 31.61
CA PRO A 7 -6.64 2.81 30.24
C PRO A 7 -6.62 4.21 29.59
N VAL A 8 -5.51 4.59 28.95
CA VAL A 8 -5.30 5.95 28.39
C VAL A 8 -5.14 5.89 26.87
N PRO A 9 -5.94 6.64 26.09
CA PRO A 9 -5.80 6.69 24.63
C PRO A 9 -4.56 7.49 24.21
N VAL A 10 -3.76 6.93 23.30
CA VAL A 10 -2.48 7.50 22.83
C VAL A 10 -2.59 8.05 21.42
N LEU A 11 -3.46 7.49 20.57
CA LEU A 11 -3.54 7.86 19.15
C LEU A 11 -3.84 9.35 18.96
N ARG A 12 -4.75 9.88 19.78
CA ARG A 12 -5.15 11.30 19.74
C ARG A 12 -3.97 12.23 20.01
N GLU A 13 -3.12 11.87 20.96
CA GLU A 13 -1.95 12.68 21.32
C GLU A 13 -0.88 12.65 20.23
N LEU A 14 -0.59 11.47 19.68
CA LEU A 14 0.33 11.34 18.55
C LEU A 14 -0.14 12.17 17.34
N ARG A 15 -1.44 12.10 17.01
CA ARG A 15 -2.02 12.92 15.93
C ARG A 15 -1.91 14.40 16.22
N ARG A 16 -2.14 14.82 17.46
CA ARG A 16 -1.99 16.22 17.87
C ARG A 16 -0.56 16.71 17.67
N THR A 17 0.43 15.89 18.01
CA THR A 17 1.85 16.20 17.74
C THR A 17 2.11 16.36 16.25
N LEU A 18 1.68 15.40 15.42
CA LEU A 18 1.89 15.47 13.96
C LEU A 18 1.23 16.72 13.35
N LEU A 19 0.00 17.03 13.73
CA LEU A 19 -0.71 18.22 13.22
C LEU A 19 -0.03 19.52 13.66
N LEU A 20 0.56 19.56 14.86
CA LEU A 20 1.32 20.70 15.36
C LEU A 20 2.63 20.88 14.58
N GLU A 21 3.31 19.80 14.22
CA GLU A 21 4.51 19.87 13.38
C GLU A 21 4.18 20.34 11.95
N MET A 22 3.12 19.81 11.34
CA MET A 22 2.66 20.20 10.00
C MET A 22 2.29 21.68 9.91
N SER A 23 1.77 22.26 10.99
CA SER A 23 1.41 23.68 11.05
C SER A 23 2.58 24.60 11.41
N GLY A 24 3.79 24.06 11.55
CA GLY A 24 4.99 24.81 11.97
C GLY A 24 4.93 25.27 13.43
N GLY A 25 4.32 24.48 14.32
CA GLY A 25 4.16 24.78 15.74
C GLY A 25 2.93 25.63 16.07
N LYS A 26 2.05 25.92 15.08
CA LYS A 26 0.86 26.76 15.28
C LYS A 26 -0.33 25.92 15.76
N LYS A 27 -1.04 26.37 16.79
CA LYS A 27 -2.24 25.69 17.31
C LYS A 27 -3.47 25.89 16.40
N ARG A 28 -3.44 25.31 15.20
CA ARG A 28 -4.55 25.28 14.23
C ARG A 28 -4.49 23.99 13.42
N VAL A 29 -5.57 23.69 12.69
CA VAL A 29 -5.57 22.61 11.71
C VAL A 29 -4.70 23.03 10.51
N PRO A 30 -3.74 22.19 10.08
CA PRO A 30 -2.98 22.42 8.87
C PRO A 30 -3.89 22.32 7.63
N THR A 31 -3.56 23.07 6.57
CA THR A 31 -4.28 22.96 5.30
C THR A 31 -3.87 21.69 4.54
N ASP A 32 -4.68 21.22 3.60
CA ASP A 32 -4.34 20.05 2.77
C ASP A 32 -2.99 20.20 2.05
N GLY A 33 -2.66 21.42 1.62
CA GLY A 33 -1.35 21.74 1.02
C GLY A 33 -0.20 21.61 2.01
N GLU A 34 -0.39 22.03 3.26
CA GLU A 34 0.62 21.89 4.32
C GLU A 34 0.84 20.43 4.71
N ILE A 35 -0.26 19.67 4.90
CA ILE A 35 -0.19 18.24 5.19
C ILE A 35 0.59 17.52 4.10
N ARG A 36 0.25 17.79 2.83
CA ARG A 36 0.89 17.17 1.67
C ARG A 36 2.37 17.53 1.56
N ALA A 37 2.70 18.81 1.61
CA ALA A 37 4.08 19.28 1.50
C ALA A 37 4.96 18.69 2.62
N TRP A 38 4.41 18.60 3.84
CA TRP A 38 5.07 17.97 4.97
C TRP A 38 5.23 16.47 4.77
N MET A 39 4.19 15.75 4.35
CA MET A 39 4.25 14.30 4.09
C MET A 39 5.28 13.94 3.02
N LEU A 40 5.30 14.65 1.89
CA LEU A 40 6.30 14.43 0.83
C LEU A 40 7.72 14.67 1.35
N GLU A 41 7.93 15.71 2.16
CA GLU A 41 9.22 15.97 2.78
C GLU A 41 9.64 14.84 3.75
N GLN A 42 8.73 14.30 4.55
CA GLN A 42 9.04 13.15 5.40
C GLN A 42 9.43 11.92 4.58
N TYR A 43 8.73 11.64 3.47
CA TYR A 43 9.11 10.55 2.57
C TYR A 43 10.50 10.77 1.96
N ARG A 44 10.84 12.01 1.58
CA ARG A 44 12.18 12.35 1.06
C ARG A 44 13.28 12.03 2.07
N LEU A 45 13.04 12.35 3.34
CA LEU A 45 13.99 12.17 4.44
C LEU A 45 14.12 10.70 4.84
N ASN A 46 12.99 10.06 5.19
CA ASN A 46 12.91 8.66 5.61
C ASN A 46 11.51 8.09 5.32
N PRO A 47 11.36 7.28 4.25
CA PRO A 47 10.08 6.66 3.90
C PRO A 47 9.47 5.77 4.98
N VAL A 48 10.27 5.06 5.77
CA VAL A 48 9.78 4.18 6.83
C VAL A 48 9.11 5.00 7.93
N THR A 49 9.77 6.08 8.36
CA THR A 49 9.21 7.02 9.33
C THR A 49 7.96 7.72 8.77
N ALA A 50 7.99 8.12 7.50
CA ALA A 50 6.84 8.73 6.84
C ALA A 50 5.63 7.77 6.77
N ASP A 51 5.87 6.48 6.52
CA ASP A 51 4.84 5.45 6.54
C ASP A 51 4.21 5.30 7.92
N VAL A 52 5.00 5.36 8.99
CA VAL A 52 4.50 5.40 10.37
C VAL A 52 3.61 6.61 10.58
N TYR A 53 4.07 7.82 10.24
CA TYR A 53 3.27 9.05 10.39
C TYR A 53 1.96 8.99 9.61
N ARG A 54 2.03 8.58 8.34
CA ARG A 54 0.85 8.42 7.48
C ARG A 54 -0.14 7.44 8.10
N SER A 55 0.35 6.33 8.63
CA SER A 55 -0.49 5.27 9.19
C SER A 55 -1.12 5.69 10.51
N THR A 56 -0.42 6.45 11.36
CA THR A 56 -0.99 7.09 12.55
C THR A 56 -2.12 8.07 12.19
N LEU A 57 -1.97 8.83 11.10
CA LEU A 57 -3.04 9.72 10.62
C LEU A 57 -4.23 8.93 10.06
N LEU A 58 -3.98 7.81 9.39
CA LEU A 58 -5.03 7.00 8.74
C LEU A 58 -5.70 5.95 9.62
N ALA A 59 -5.14 5.61 10.78
CA ALA A 59 -5.73 4.64 11.71
C ALA A 59 -7.13 5.09 12.16
N LYS A 60 -8.19 4.37 11.80
CA LYS A 60 -9.56 4.87 11.99
C LYS A 60 -10.00 4.97 13.45
N GLU A 61 -9.49 4.08 14.28
CA GLU A 61 -9.90 3.87 15.67
C GLU A 61 -8.70 3.57 16.56
N ASP A 62 -8.90 3.72 17.88
CA ASP A 62 -7.93 3.43 18.93
C ASP A 62 -8.54 2.39 19.88
N LEU A 63 -8.03 1.15 19.83
CA LEU A 63 -8.44 0.09 20.75
C LEU A 63 -7.73 0.26 22.09
N VAL A 64 -8.43 0.81 23.08
CA VAL A 64 -7.86 1.12 24.39
C VAL A 64 -8.12 -0.02 25.38
N LEU A 65 -7.05 -0.63 25.90
CA LEU A 65 -7.10 -1.80 26.78
C LEU A 65 -6.09 -1.70 27.92
N ARG A 66 -6.34 -2.43 29.00
CA ARG A 66 -5.32 -2.79 29.99
C ARG A 66 -4.65 -4.10 29.62
N GLU A 67 -3.43 -4.31 30.09
CA GLU A 67 -2.67 -5.54 29.84
C GLU A 67 -3.35 -6.82 30.38
N ASP A 68 -4.15 -6.71 31.45
CA ASP A 68 -4.94 -7.82 32.00
C ASP A 68 -6.17 -8.18 31.16
N GLU A 69 -6.57 -7.29 30.23
CA GLU A 69 -7.66 -7.52 29.27
C GLU A 69 -7.17 -8.17 27.97
N LEU A 70 -5.84 -8.25 27.76
CA LEU A 70 -5.27 -8.89 26.59
C LEU A 70 -5.40 -10.43 26.65
N PRO A 71 -5.65 -11.13 25.52
CA PRO A 71 -5.79 -12.58 25.47
C PRO A 71 -4.62 -13.32 26.10
N ARG A 72 -4.84 -14.55 26.57
CA ARG A 72 -3.75 -15.38 27.11
C ARG A 72 -2.73 -15.71 26.01
N THR A 73 -1.47 -15.87 26.37
CA THR A 73 -0.37 -16.10 25.40
C THR A 73 -0.64 -17.25 24.43
N GLY A 74 -1.09 -18.41 24.92
CA GLY A 74 -1.42 -19.55 24.07
C GLY A 74 -2.54 -19.23 23.06
N GLU A 75 -3.62 -18.63 23.54
CA GLU A 75 -4.75 -18.21 22.68
C GLU A 75 -4.32 -17.20 21.62
N ALA A 76 -3.44 -16.24 21.99
CA ALA A 76 -2.92 -15.24 21.07
C ALA A 76 -2.04 -15.88 19.97
N LEU A 77 -1.14 -16.80 20.34
CA LEU A 77 -0.26 -17.51 19.41
C LEU A 77 -1.03 -18.41 18.45
N ASP A 78 -2.10 -19.05 18.90
CA ASP A 78 -2.95 -19.89 18.04
C ASP A 78 -3.72 -19.05 17.03
N LEU A 79 -4.20 -17.88 17.47
CA LEU A 79 -4.96 -16.96 16.64
C LEU A 79 -4.13 -16.35 15.50
N MET A 80 -2.80 -16.22 15.63
CA MET A 80 -1.95 -15.61 14.58
C MET A 80 -2.11 -16.28 13.20
N SER A 81 -2.42 -17.57 13.16
CA SER A 81 -2.74 -18.28 11.90
C SER A 81 -3.97 -17.71 11.19
N SER A 82 -4.97 -17.24 11.94
CA SER A 82 -6.18 -16.62 11.39
C SER A 82 -5.94 -15.27 10.74
N LEU A 83 -4.82 -14.60 11.01
CA LEU A 83 -4.53 -13.27 10.46
C LEU A 83 -4.27 -13.31 8.94
N GLU A 84 -3.91 -14.46 8.39
CA GLU A 84 -3.76 -14.65 6.95
C GLU A 84 -5.13 -14.73 6.25
N ASP A 85 -6.06 -15.50 6.81
CA ASP A 85 -7.43 -15.66 6.26
C ASP A 85 -8.33 -14.46 6.58
N ARG A 86 -8.12 -13.81 7.74
CA ARG A 86 -8.90 -12.66 8.23
C ARG A 86 -7.95 -11.52 8.62
N PRO A 87 -7.45 -10.78 7.62
CA PRO A 87 -6.50 -9.70 7.84
C PRO A 87 -7.08 -8.55 8.65
N LEU A 88 -6.29 -7.97 9.55
CA LEU A 88 -6.70 -6.70 10.18
C LEU A 88 -6.80 -5.57 9.15
N PRO A 89 -7.43 -4.42 9.48
CA PRO A 89 -7.33 -3.26 8.61
C PRO A 89 -5.88 -2.88 8.32
N LYS A 90 -5.61 -2.30 7.13
CA LYS A 90 -4.26 -1.95 6.68
C LYS A 90 -3.46 -1.14 7.72
N ASN A 91 -4.14 -0.27 8.46
CA ASN A 91 -3.57 0.45 9.60
C ASN A 91 -4.54 0.33 10.77
N CYS A 92 -4.11 -0.30 11.85
CA CYS A 92 -4.84 -0.38 13.11
C CYS A 92 -3.98 0.10 14.27
N PHE A 93 -4.62 0.54 15.35
CA PHE A 93 -3.94 1.13 16.49
C PHE A 93 -4.56 0.67 17.80
N ALA A 94 -3.72 0.33 18.77
CA ALA A 94 -4.16 0.02 20.12
C ALA A 94 -3.38 0.83 21.16
N SER A 95 -4.04 1.21 22.23
CA SER A 95 -3.45 1.84 23.41
C SER A 95 -3.49 0.89 24.58
N ILE A 96 -2.32 0.54 25.11
CA ILE A 96 -2.18 -0.43 26.19
C ILE A 96 -1.65 0.25 27.44
N THR A 97 -2.37 0.11 28.54
CA THR A 97 -1.85 0.43 29.88
C THR A 97 -1.40 -0.86 30.57
N THR A 98 -0.11 -0.96 30.87
CA THR A 98 0.50 -2.11 31.55
C THR A 98 0.13 -2.13 33.03
N THR A 99 0.31 -3.30 33.66
CA THR A 99 -0.02 -3.50 35.08
C THR A 99 0.79 -2.63 36.04
N ASP A 100 1.98 -2.19 35.64
CA ASP A 100 2.83 -1.23 36.38
C ASP A 100 2.47 0.24 36.12
N GLY A 101 1.51 0.51 35.21
CA GLY A 101 1.02 1.84 34.88
C GLY A 101 1.73 2.53 33.72
N ALA A 102 2.68 1.87 33.05
CA ALA A 102 3.19 2.38 31.79
C ALA A 102 2.10 2.36 30.71
N VAL A 103 2.21 3.26 29.73
CA VAL A 103 1.24 3.40 28.65
C VAL A 103 2.00 3.29 27.33
N HIS A 104 1.45 2.53 26.39
CA HIS A 104 2.05 2.32 25.07
C HIS A 104 1.02 2.53 23.96
N GLY A 105 1.43 3.21 22.90
CA GLY A 105 0.71 3.20 21.63
C GLY A 105 1.27 2.10 20.73
N ILE A 106 0.42 1.30 20.11
CA ILE A 106 0.80 0.17 19.25
C ILE A 106 0.16 0.38 17.88
N LEU A 107 0.94 0.86 16.91
CA LEU A 107 0.52 0.93 15.51
C LEU A 107 0.86 -0.38 14.81
N MET A 108 -0.11 -0.99 14.17
CA MET A 108 0.03 -2.23 13.41
C MET A 108 -0.25 -1.92 11.94
N GLN A 109 0.73 -2.16 11.07
CA GLN A 109 0.66 -1.93 9.64
C GLN A 109 0.70 -3.27 8.91
N GLN A 110 -0.32 -3.56 8.10
CA GLN A 110 -0.36 -4.79 7.30
C GLN A 110 0.36 -4.57 5.96
N GLU A 111 1.24 -5.51 5.63
CA GLU A 111 1.91 -5.60 4.34
C GLU A 111 1.77 -7.01 3.75
N GLN A 112 1.77 -7.12 2.42
CA GLN A 112 1.77 -8.40 1.72
C GLN A 112 3.21 -8.88 1.51
N LEU A 113 3.44 -10.17 1.72
CA LEU A 113 4.71 -10.81 1.38
C LEU A 113 4.75 -11.14 -0.12
N GLN A 114 5.94 -11.08 -0.72
CA GLN A 114 6.14 -11.43 -2.13
C GLN A 114 5.76 -12.88 -2.46
N VAL A 115 5.97 -13.80 -1.50
CA VAL A 115 5.68 -15.23 -1.62
C VAL A 115 4.23 -15.59 -1.28
N GLY A 116 3.38 -14.61 -0.98
CA GLY A 116 2.05 -14.82 -0.43
C GLY A 116 2.03 -14.83 1.11
N GLY A 117 0.86 -14.56 1.68
CA GLY A 117 0.68 -14.30 3.12
C GLY A 117 0.95 -12.85 3.50
N LEU A 118 0.97 -12.58 4.80
CA LEU A 118 1.00 -11.24 5.37
C LEU A 118 2.13 -11.07 6.39
N VAL A 119 2.56 -9.83 6.54
CA VAL A 119 3.40 -9.39 7.65
C VAL A 119 2.78 -8.17 8.30
N TYR A 120 2.78 -8.15 9.62
CA TYR A 120 2.33 -7.02 10.43
C TYR A 120 3.56 -6.32 10.98
N ALA A 121 3.87 -5.15 10.43
CA ALA A 121 4.89 -4.27 10.97
C ALA A 121 4.29 -3.45 12.12
N VAL A 122 4.74 -3.75 13.34
CA VAL A 122 4.26 -3.15 14.58
C VAL A 122 5.25 -2.11 15.06
N THR A 123 4.79 -0.88 15.23
CA THR A 123 5.56 0.24 15.79
C THR A 123 4.99 0.63 17.14
N ILE A 124 5.87 0.74 18.14
CA ILE A 124 5.49 0.97 19.54
C ILE A 124 5.97 2.35 19.97
N PHE A 125 5.07 3.11 20.57
CA PHE A 125 5.30 4.48 21.05
C PHE A 125 5.18 4.53 22.57
N SER A 126 6.09 5.24 23.21
CA SER A 126 5.90 5.74 24.57
C SER A 126 5.27 7.14 24.50
N PRO A 127 4.32 7.51 25.38
CA PRO A 127 3.79 8.87 25.47
C PRO A 127 4.87 9.92 25.76
N THR A 128 5.94 9.56 26.47
CA THR A 128 7.05 10.48 26.78
C THR A 128 7.90 10.78 25.54
N ASP A 129 8.13 9.76 24.72
CA ASP A 129 9.10 9.83 23.64
C ASP A 129 8.44 10.08 22.29
N GLN A 130 7.13 9.79 22.18
CA GLN A 130 6.32 9.95 20.98
C GLN A 130 7.01 9.33 19.76
N PHE A 131 7.45 10.15 18.80
CA PHE A 131 8.14 9.70 17.59
C PHE A 131 9.66 9.72 17.68
N SER A 132 10.25 10.18 18.79
CA SER A 132 11.71 10.34 18.94
C SER A 132 12.44 9.01 19.11
N THR A 133 11.83 8.04 19.79
CA THR A 133 12.32 6.67 19.92
C THR A 133 11.12 5.73 19.75
N VAL A 134 11.24 4.80 18.79
CA VAL A 134 10.21 3.80 18.53
C VAL A 134 10.86 2.42 18.41
N SER A 135 10.15 1.40 18.86
CA SER A 135 10.52 0.01 18.65
C SER A 135 9.72 -0.57 17.49
N ARG A 136 10.36 -1.41 16.66
CA ARG A 136 9.73 -2.05 15.50
C ARG A 136 9.84 -3.57 15.57
N VAL A 137 8.72 -4.23 15.36
CA VAL A 137 8.57 -5.69 15.34
C VAL A 137 7.83 -6.07 14.07
N GLU A 138 8.22 -7.15 13.43
CA GLU A 138 7.49 -7.73 12.30
C GLU A 138 6.95 -9.09 12.72
N VAL A 139 5.63 -9.27 12.64
CA VAL A 139 4.96 -10.53 12.94
C VAL A 139 4.45 -11.14 11.64
N ARG A 140 4.92 -12.33 11.31
CA ARG A 140 4.56 -13.02 10.07
C ARG A 140 3.29 -13.84 10.25
N ALA A 141 2.36 -13.68 9.31
CA ALA A 141 1.14 -14.49 9.17
C ALA A 141 1.13 -15.12 7.77
N CYS A 142 1.83 -16.24 7.63
CA CYS A 142 1.90 -17.01 6.39
C CYS A 142 1.95 -18.50 6.73
N SER A 143 0.96 -19.26 6.29
CA SER A 143 0.82 -20.70 6.56
C SER A 143 1.86 -21.54 5.82
N HIS A 144 2.25 -21.11 4.61
CA HIS A 144 3.17 -21.88 3.74
C HIS A 144 4.65 -21.60 4.06
N GLU A 145 4.98 -20.39 4.51
CA GLU A 145 6.31 -20.01 4.96
C GLU A 145 6.26 -19.29 6.32
N PRO A 146 5.91 -20.00 7.41
CA PRO A 146 5.62 -19.39 8.71
C PRO A 146 6.85 -18.81 9.42
N GLU A 147 8.07 -19.13 8.97
CA GLU A 147 9.31 -18.76 9.65
C GLU A 147 10.14 -17.73 8.85
N PRO A 148 10.80 -16.75 9.51
CA PRO A 148 10.73 -16.48 10.94
C PRO A 148 9.34 -15.94 11.34
N PHE A 149 8.80 -16.46 12.43
CA PHE A 149 7.50 -16.06 12.95
C PHE A 149 7.49 -14.59 13.41
N VAL A 150 8.57 -14.17 14.09
CA VAL A 150 8.76 -12.77 14.50
C VAL A 150 10.17 -12.30 14.18
N SER A 151 10.29 -11.08 13.64
CA SER A 151 11.57 -10.36 13.54
C SER A 151 11.52 -9.09 14.41
N LEU A 152 12.45 -8.97 15.35
CA LEU A 152 12.56 -7.83 16.26
C LEU A 152 13.80 -7.00 15.90
N MET A 153 13.60 -5.71 15.64
CA MET A 153 14.72 -4.79 15.47
C MET A 153 15.26 -4.36 16.83
N THR A 154 16.55 -4.58 17.08
CA THR A 154 17.27 -4.12 18.27
C THR A 154 18.46 -3.25 17.89
N GLN A 155 19.18 -2.71 18.87
CA GLN A 155 20.43 -1.97 18.63
C GLN A 155 21.52 -2.81 17.94
N SER A 156 21.52 -4.14 18.13
CA SER A 156 22.45 -5.06 17.46
C SER A 156 21.93 -5.58 16.12
N GLY A 157 20.81 -5.04 15.64
CA GLY A 157 20.15 -5.42 14.39
C GLY A 157 18.92 -6.30 14.58
N TRP A 158 18.54 -6.99 13.51
CA TRP A 158 17.37 -7.86 13.48
C TRP A 158 17.64 -9.20 14.16
N HIS A 159 16.81 -9.53 15.15
CA HIS A 159 16.73 -10.86 15.77
C HIS A 159 15.48 -11.58 15.31
N ARG A 160 15.61 -12.86 14.96
CA ARG A 160 14.53 -13.68 14.41
C ARG A 160 14.15 -14.76 15.42
N TYR A 161 12.85 -14.91 15.65
CA TYR A 161 12.30 -15.87 16.60
C TYR A 161 11.40 -16.85 15.86
N SER A 162 11.56 -18.13 16.19
CA SER A 162 10.55 -19.14 15.86
C SER A 162 9.27 -18.91 16.66
N LYS A 163 8.17 -19.55 16.27
CA LYS A 163 6.93 -19.48 17.07
C LYS A 163 7.15 -19.93 18.53
N THR A 164 7.97 -20.95 18.75
CA THR A 164 8.28 -21.48 20.08
C THR A 164 9.17 -20.52 20.89
N ASP A 165 10.19 -19.94 20.26
CA ASP A 165 11.10 -19.00 20.93
C ASP A 165 10.40 -17.67 21.24
N ALA A 166 9.50 -17.23 20.36
CA ALA A 166 8.69 -16.03 20.54
C ALA A 166 7.86 -16.10 21.84
N ALA A 167 7.40 -17.29 22.25
CA ALA A 167 6.64 -17.48 23.48
C ALA A 167 7.44 -17.22 24.76
N GLN A 168 8.78 -17.23 24.68
CA GLN A 168 9.69 -17.00 25.81
C GLN A 168 10.11 -15.53 25.94
N ASN A 169 9.80 -14.68 24.95
CA ASN A 169 10.15 -13.27 24.96
C ASN A 169 8.92 -12.43 25.33
N GLU A 170 8.89 -11.87 26.54
CA GLU A 170 7.74 -11.12 27.08
C GLU A 170 7.30 -9.96 26.19
N PHE A 171 8.25 -9.26 25.57
CA PHE A 171 7.97 -8.16 24.67
C PHE A 171 7.30 -8.63 23.37
N VAL A 172 7.80 -9.72 22.79
CA VAL A 172 7.19 -10.33 21.61
C VAL A 172 5.78 -10.86 21.94
N VAL A 173 5.62 -11.49 23.10
CA VAL A 173 4.33 -11.99 23.60
C VAL A 173 3.34 -10.85 23.74
N LEU A 174 3.72 -9.72 24.31
CA LEU A 174 2.85 -8.54 24.42
C LEU A 174 2.33 -8.11 23.04
N ILE A 175 3.21 -8.05 22.04
CA ILE A 175 2.84 -7.63 20.67
C ILE A 175 1.90 -8.61 20.00
N VAL A 176 2.15 -9.91 20.12
CA VAL A 176 1.26 -10.96 19.62
C VAL A 176 -0.11 -10.89 20.30
N ARG A 177 -0.14 -10.65 21.62
CA ARG A 177 -1.39 -10.46 22.38
C ARG A 177 -2.17 -9.21 21.93
N CYS A 178 -1.49 -8.12 21.60
CA CYS A 178 -2.12 -6.91 21.04
C CYS A 178 -2.77 -7.17 19.67
N LEU A 179 -2.05 -7.84 18.75
CA LEU A 179 -2.61 -8.25 17.46
C LEU A 179 -3.84 -9.16 17.64
N ALA A 180 -3.75 -10.12 18.56
CA ALA A 180 -4.87 -11.01 18.86
C ALA A 180 -6.07 -10.28 19.46
N ALA A 181 -5.84 -9.34 20.39
CA ALA A 181 -6.90 -8.53 20.97
C ALA A 181 -7.61 -7.68 19.90
N TYR A 182 -6.84 -7.05 19.00
CA TYR A 182 -7.42 -6.27 17.91
C TYR A 182 -8.22 -7.16 16.94
N HIS A 183 -7.71 -8.35 16.61
CA HIS A 183 -8.45 -9.30 15.79
C HIS A 183 -9.76 -9.74 16.47
N GLN A 184 -9.75 -10.04 17.77
CA GLN A 184 -10.98 -10.41 18.50
C GLN A 184 -11.97 -9.25 18.59
N TYR A 185 -11.48 -8.02 18.72
CA TYR A 185 -12.31 -6.82 18.65
C TYR A 185 -12.97 -6.67 17.27
N LYS A 186 -12.18 -6.80 16.20
CA LYS A 186 -12.66 -6.63 14.82
C LYS A 186 -13.57 -7.77 14.36
N TYR A 187 -13.24 -8.99 14.73
CA TYR A 187 -13.93 -10.23 14.36
C TYR A 187 -14.59 -10.86 15.58
N ARG A 188 -15.37 -10.05 16.29
CA ARG A 188 -16.08 -10.47 17.49
C ARG A 188 -17.02 -11.63 17.18
N LYS A 189 -16.88 -12.71 17.94
CA LYS A 189 -17.85 -13.82 17.92
C LYS A 189 -19.10 -13.40 18.70
N ILE A 190 -20.26 -13.49 18.04
CA ILE A 190 -21.56 -13.17 18.64
C ILE A 190 -22.30 -14.49 18.88
N PRO A 191 -22.75 -14.79 20.12
CA PRO A 191 -23.61 -15.94 20.37
C PRO A 191 -24.92 -15.81 19.58
N ILE A 192 -25.38 -16.89 18.95
CA ILE A 192 -26.60 -16.89 18.11
C ILE A 192 -27.81 -16.34 18.86
N GLY A 193 -27.98 -16.66 20.15
CA GLY A 193 -29.08 -16.16 20.97
C GLY A 193 -29.09 -14.65 21.23
N GLN A 194 -28.02 -13.92 20.88
CA GLN A 194 -27.95 -12.45 20.95
C GLN A 194 -28.31 -11.78 19.62
N ILE A 195 -28.57 -12.56 18.57
CA ILE A 195 -28.93 -12.05 17.25
C ILE A 195 -30.46 -12.02 17.17
N SER A 196 -31.04 -10.83 16.97
CA SER A 196 -32.45 -10.66 16.64
C SER A 196 -32.58 -10.31 15.16
N SER A 197 -33.33 -11.12 14.40
CA SER A 197 -33.70 -10.78 13.02
C SER A 197 -34.88 -9.81 13.02
N ASP A 198 -34.75 -8.69 12.30
CA ASP A 198 -35.91 -7.85 11.95
C ASP A 198 -36.62 -8.51 10.75
N GLU A 199 -37.90 -8.81 10.88
CA GLU A 199 -38.73 -9.43 9.83
C GLU A 199 -38.91 -8.52 8.61
N ASN A 200 -38.56 -7.22 8.72
CA ASN A 200 -38.66 -6.26 7.62
C ASN A 200 -37.39 -6.16 6.76
N ILE A 201 -36.42 -7.06 6.94
CA ILE A 201 -35.19 -7.09 6.13
C ILE A 201 -35.50 -7.74 4.77
N LEU A 202 -35.09 -7.06 3.69
CA LEU A 202 -35.13 -7.63 2.34
C LEU A 202 -34.22 -8.87 2.31
N THR A 203 -34.82 -10.05 2.16
CA THR A 203 -34.12 -11.32 1.99
C THR A 203 -34.11 -11.73 0.53
N PRO A 204 -33.02 -12.34 0.02
CA PRO A 204 -33.02 -12.89 -1.32
C PRO A 204 -34.06 -14.03 -1.39
N PRO A 205 -34.73 -14.23 -2.54
CA PRO A 205 -35.57 -15.41 -2.70
C PRO A 205 -34.72 -16.67 -2.56
N SER A 206 -35.07 -17.54 -1.61
CA SER A 206 -34.42 -18.83 -1.43
C SER A 206 -35.32 -19.95 -1.95
N ASP A 207 -34.76 -20.83 -2.78
CA ASP A 207 -35.37 -22.11 -3.16
C ASP A 207 -34.89 -23.29 -2.29
N GLY A 208 -34.15 -22.99 -1.21
CA GLY A 208 -33.59 -23.96 -0.28
C GLY A 208 -32.44 -24.81 -0.84
N THR A 209 -31.94 -24.51 -2.05
CA THR A 209 -30.79 -25.24 -2.63
C THR A 209 -29.51 -24.94 -1.85
N LEU A 210 -29.19 -23.66 -1.65
CA LEU A 210 -28.00 -23.24 -0.91
C LEU A 210 -28.01 -23.79 0.53
N ASP A 211 -29.15 -23.74 1.22
CA ASP A 211 -29.29 -24.27 2.59
C ASP A 211 -28.98 -25.76 2.68
N ARG A 212 -29.45 -26.55 1.69
CA ARG A 212 -29.14 -27.98 1.60
C ARG A 212 -27.65 -28.22 1.36
N LEU A 213 -27.05 -27.47 0.44
CA LEU A 213 -25.61 -27.56 0.15
C LEU A 213 -24.78 -27.23 1.39
N ILE A 214 -25.09 -26.13 2.08
CA ILE A 214 -24.39 -25.73 3.32
C ILE A 214 -24.48 -26.83 4.37
N ARG A 215 -25.68 -27.36 4.62
CA ARG A 215 -25.89 -28.44 5.58
C ARG A 215 -25.07 -29.69 5.21
N ASP A 216 -25.16 -30.12 3.96
CA ASP A 216 -24.50 -31.33 3.49
C ASP A 216 -22.97 -31.17 3.51
N ALA A 217 -22.45 -29.95 3.30
CA ALA A 217 -21.04 -29.62 3.44
C ALA A 217 -20.56 -29.69 4.90
N TYR A 218 -21.34 -29.18 5.86
CA TYR A 218 -21.02 -29.33 7.30
C TYR A 218 -21.09 -30.78 7.78
N LEU A 219 -21.92 -31.61 7.15
CA LEU A 219 -21.96 -33.06 7.38
C LEU A 219 -20.81 -33.81 6.68
N GLY A 220 -19.97 -33.12 5.89
CA GLY A 220 -18.88 -33.72 5.13
C GLY A 220 -19.33 -34.58 3.94
N ILE A 221 -20.58 -34.42 3.50
CA ILE A 221 -21.16 -35.18 2.38
C ILE A 221 -20.66 -34.62 1.04
N ILE A 222 -20.50 -33.30 0.97
CA ILE A 222 -20.02 -32.61 -0.23
C ILE A 222 -18.79 -31.76 0.08
N PRO A 223 -17.87 -31.60 -0.89
CA PRO A 223 -16.67 -30.81 -0.69
C PRO A 223 -16.97 -29.32 -0.76
N CYS A 224 -16.10 -28.54 -0.13
CA CYS A 224 -15.92 -27.11 -0.35
C CYS A 224 -14.54 -26.89 -0.95
N THR A 225 -14.42 -25.92 -1.86
CA THR A 225 -13.14 -25.56 -2.48
C THR A 225 -12.92 -24.06 -2.38
N LYS A 226 -11.88 -23.65 -1.65
CA LYS A 226 -11.39 -22.27 -1.60
C LYS A 226 -10.59 -21.97 -2.86
N VAL A 227 -10.93 -20.89 -3.54
CA VAL A 227 -10.42 -20.54 -4.86
C VAL A 227 -10.15 -19.04 -4.98
N SER A 228 -9.35 -18.68 -5.98
CA SER A 228 -9.33 -17.34 -6.55
C SER A 228 -9.80 -17.44 -8.01
N LEU A 229 -10.78 -16.60 -8.38
CA LEU A 229 -11.33 -16.61 -9.73
C LEU A 229 -11.69 -15.21 -10.23
N LYS A 230 -11.88 -15.10 -11.55
CA LYS A 230 -12.36 -13.88 -12.17
C LYS A 230 -13.81 -13.59 -11.79
N LEU A 231 -14.07 -12.36 -11.36
CA LEU A 231 -15.37 -11.88 -10.92
C LEU A 231 -16.45 -11.92 -12.01
N ASP A 232 -16.05 -11.89 -13.29
CA ASP A 232 -16.96 -11.97 -14.45
C ASP A 232 -17.59 -13.36 -14.64
N ARG A 233 -17.09 -14.39 -13.95
CA ARG A 233 -17.65 -15.75 -13.95
C ARG A 233 -18.77 -15.95 -12.93
N ILE A 234 -19.01 -14.96 -12.08
CA ILE A 234 -19.99 -15.05 -11.00
C ILE A 234 -21.26 -14.31 -11.42
N GLU A 235 -22.40 -14.97 -11.29
CA GLU A 235 -23.71 -14.37 -11.51
C GLU A 235 -24.51 -14.29 -10.20
N PRO A 236 -25.26 -13.21 -9.94
CA PRO A 236 -26.24 -13.19 -8.88
C PRO A 236 -27.35 -14.20 -9.17
N GLU A 237 -27.74 -14.97 -8.16
CA GLU A 237 -28.88 -15.90 -8.27
C GLU A 237 -30.18 -15.14 -8.59
N ASP A 238 -30.38 -13.99 -7.93
CA ASP A 238 -31.47 -13.06 -8.20
C ASP A 238 -30.93 -11.68 -8.58
N MET A 239 -31.01 -11.37 -9.87
CA MET A 239 -30.60 -10.08 -10.42
C MET A 239 -31.48 -8.91 -9.94
N ASP A 240 -32.78 -9.15 -9.70
CA ASP A 240 -33.69 -8.12 -9.18
C ASP A 240 -33.34 -7.75 -7.75
N PHE A 241 -33.04 -8.76 -6.92
CA PHE A 241 -32.55 -8.52 -5.56
C PHE A 241 -31.25 -7.70 -5.56
N ALA A 242 -30.29 -8.06 -6.42
CA ALA A 242 -29.03 -7.32 -6.57
C ALA A 242 -29.26 -5.83 -6.92
N LEU A 243 -30.25 -5.53 -7.78
CA LEU A 243 -30.62 -4.17 -8.14
C LEU A 243 -31.29 -3.40 -6.99
N GLN A 244 -32.01 -4.08 -6.10
CA GLN A 244 -32.73 -3.47 -4.99
C GLN A 244 -31.83 -3.07 -3.82
N ILE A 245 -30.65 -3.68 -3.67
CA ILE A 245 -29.70 -3.33 -2.59
C ILE A 245 -29.32 -1.85 -2.68
N SER A 246 -29.48 -1.09 -1.60
CA SER A 246 -29.21 0.35 -1.65
C SER A 246 -27.73 0.66 -1.90
N SER A 247 -27.46 1.81 -2.52
CA SER A 247 -26.09 2.31 -2.70
C SER A 247 -25.32 2.46 -1.38
N ASP A 248 -26.00 2.74 -0.27
CA ASP A 248 -25.37 2.88 1.04
C ASP A 248 -24.92 1.55 1.62
N ILE A 249 -25.71 0.48 1.43
CA ILE A 249 -25.29 -0.89 1.77
C ILE A 249 -24.05 -1.28 0.96
N ILE A 250 -24.04 -0.98 -0.35
CA ILE A 250 -22.88 -1.26 -1.22
C ILE A 250 -21.66 -0.46 -0.74
N LYS A 251 -21.80 0.83 -0.42
CA LYS A 251 -20.69 1.67 0.09
C LYS A 251 -20.13 1.17 1.43
N ASN A 252 -20.99 0.70 2.33
CA ASN A 252 -20.56 0.10 3.59
C ASN A 252 -19.76 -1.18 3.33
N ALA A 253 -20.25 -2.05 2.45
CA ALA A 253 -19.52 -3.24 2.01
C ALA A 253 -18.19 -2.90 1.31
N MET A 254 -18.16 -1.86 0.48
CA MET A 254 -16.92 -1.35 -0.14
C MET A 254 -15.90 -0.93 0.91
N THR A 255 -16.34 -0.22 1.96
CA THR A 255 -15.44 0.19 3.05
C THR A 255 -14.85 -1.04 3.74
N TYR A 256 -15.66 -2.07 3.99
CA TYR A 256 -15.21 -3.33 4.58
C TYR A 256 -14.16 -4.04 3.71
N VAL A 257 -14.39 -4.11 2.40
CA VAL A 257 -13.44 -4.70 1.42
C VAL A 257 -12.15 -3.88 1.31
N VAL A 258 -12.24 -2.55 1.28
CA VAL A 258 -11.08 -1.64 1.14
C VAL A 258 -10.24 -1.61 2.41
N ASP A 259 -10.84 -1.72 3.58
CA ASP A 259 -10.13 -1.60 4.86
C ASP A 259 -9.08 -2.69 5.07
N ALA A 260 -9.37 -3.92 4.62
CA ALA A 260 -8.41 -5.02 4.61
C ALA A 260 -7.23 -4.78 3.64
N GLY A 261 -7.36 -3.81 2.73
CA GLY A 261 -6.35 -3.47 1.72
C GLY A 261 -6.14 -4.55 0.65
N ILE A 262 -6.81 -5.70 0.76
CA ILE A 262 -6.71 -6.87 -0.11
C ILE A 262 -8.10 -7.51 -0.23
N PRO A 263 -8.43 -8.17 -1.35
CA PRO A 263 -9.61 -9.03 -1.43
C PRO A 263 -9.49 -10.20 -0.45
N SER A 264 -10.13 -10.10 0.72
CA SER A 264 -10.11 -11.16 1.73
C SER A 264 -11.49 -11.66 2.14
N VAL A 265 -12.56 -11.03 1.65
CA VAL A 265 -13.92 -11.45 1.97
C VAL A 265 -14.37 -12.46 0.92
N GLU A 266 -14.38 -13.73 1.31
CA GLU A 266 -14.74 -14.82 0.43
C GLU A 266 -16.23 -14.78 0.07
N LEU A 267 -16.54 -14.93 -1.22
CA LEU A 267 -17.90 -15.18 -1.69
C LEU A 267 -18.22 -16.67 -1.57
N LEU A 268 -19.41 -17.01 -1.08
CA LEU A 268 -19.94 -18.36 -1.10
C LEU A 268 -20.67 -18.63 -2.42
N LEU A 269 -20.17 -19.59 -3.17
CA LEU A 269 -20.63 -19.92 -4.51
C LEU A 269 -21.07 -21.38 -4.62
N TYR A 270 -21.91 -21.66 -5.61
CA TYR A 270 -22.21 -23.01 -6.06
C TYR A 270 -22.46 -23.00 -7.57
N GLU A 271 -22.36 -24.16 -8.23
CA GLU A 271 -22.63 -24.25 -9.66
C GLU A 271 -24.10 -24.56 -9.92
N ARG A 272 -24.74 -23.72 -10.74
CA ARG A 272 -26.11 -23.90 -11.21
C ARG A 272 -26.16 -23.69 -12.72
N HIS A 273 -26.64 -24.70 -13.45
CA HIS A 273 -26.73 -24.67 -14.92
C HIS A 273 -25.40 -24.32 -15.62
N GLY A 274 -24.27 -24.83 -15.10
CA GLY A 274 -22.94 -24.60 -15.66
C GLY A 274 -22.35 -23.21 -15.38
N LYS A 275 -22.94 -22.45 -14.46
CA LYS A 275 -22.45 -21.14 -14.03
C LYS A 275 -22.25 -21.10 -12.53
N LEU A 276 -21.27 -20.32 -12.08
CA LEU A 276 -21.07 -20.05 -10.66
C LEU A 276 -22.04 -18.95 -10.22
N VAL A 277 -22.88 -19.28 -9.25
CA VAL A 277 -23.91 -18.37 -8.73
C VAL A 277 -23.65 -18.04 -7.27
N MET A 278 -24.02 -16.82 -6.89
CA MET A 278 -23.97 -16.31 -5.51
C MET A 278 -25.38 -15.97 -5.06
N GLY A 279 -25.81 -16.56 -3.94
CA GLY A 279 -27.19 -16.49 -3.44
C GLY A 279 -27.37 -15.76 -2.11
N ASP A 280 -26.30 -15.32 -1.45
CA ASP A 280 -26.34 -14.68 -0.12
C ASP A 280 -25.45 -13.42 -0.02
N ASP A 281 -24.23 -13.48 -0.57
CA ASP A 281 -23.20 -12.43 -0.45
C ASP A 281 -23.36 -11.21 -1.38
N TYR A 282 -24.59 -10.81 -1.68
CA TYR A 282 -24.85 -9.75 -2.68
C TYR A 282 -24.14 -8.42 -2.36
N PRO A 283 -24.16 -7.88 -1.12
CA PRO A 283 -23.46 -6.63 -0.84
C PRO A 283 -21.96 -6.70 -1.13
N ILE A 284 -21.30 -7.81 -0.80
CA ILE A 284 -19.87 -8.01 -1.02
C ILE A 284 -19.56 -8.18 -2.51
N TYR A 285 -20.35 -8.99 -3.22
CA TYR A 285 -20.22 -9.12 -4.68
C TYR A 285 -20.37 -7.76 -5.39
N LEU A 286 -21.38 -6.98 -5.02
CA LEU A 286 -21.60 -5.65 -5.59
C LEU A 286 -20.48 -4.68 -5.23
N ALA A 287 -19.94 -4.75 -4.02
CA ALA A 287 -18.76 -3.99 -3.62
C ALA A 287 -17.53 -4.33 -4.47
N TYR A 288 -17.24 -5.62 -4.70
CA TYR A 288 -16.15 -6.04 -5.58
C TYR A 288 -16.33 -5.52 -7.01
N ARG A 289 -17.55 -5.60 -7.54
CA ARG A 289 -17.88 -5.08 -8.88
C ARG A 289 -17.73 -3.56 -8.97
N ALA A 290 -18.19 -2.82 -7.95
CA ALA A 290 -18.04 -1.35 -7.89
C ALA A 290 -16.58 -0.92 -7.77
N LEU A 291 -15.78 -1.64 -7.00
CA LEU A 291 -14.35 -1.40 -6.82
C LEU A 291 -13.48 -1.90 -7.98
N LEU A 292 -14.10 -2.48 -9.03
CA LEU A 292 -13.44 -2.96 -10.25
C LEU A 292 -12.39 -4.06 -9.99
N TYR A 293 -12.58 -4.87 -8.94
CA TYR A 293 -11.73 -6.05 -8.72
C TYR A 293 -11.93 -7.05 -9.85
N LYS A 294 -10.82 -7.59 -10.36
CA LYS A 294 -10.82 -8.60 -11.42
C LYS A 294 -10.88 -10.00 -10.85
N ASP A 295 -10.04 -10.27 -9.86
CA ASP A 295 -9.94 -11.54 -9.18
C ASP A 295 -10.46 -11.40 -7.75
N VAL A 296 -11.26 -12.37 -7.31
CA VAL A 296 -11.86 -12.39 -5.98
C VAL A 296 -11.66 -13.74 -5.30
N PRO A 297 -11.49 -13.76 -3.96
CA PRO A 297 -11.50 -15.00 -3.20
C PRO A 297 -12.94 -15.53 -3.11
N ALA A 298 -13.10 -16.84 -3.21
CA ALA A 298 -14.39 -17.47 -3.05
C ALA A 298 -14.25 -18.89 -2.50
N VAL A 299 -15.36 -19.42 -2.01
CA VAL A 299 -15.52 -20.81 -1.59
C VAL A 299 -16.66 -21.39 -2.41
N ILE A 300 -16.36 -22.41 -3.22
CA ILE A 300 -17.35 -23.10 -4.05
C ILE A 300 -17.79 -24.37 -3.31
N ILE A 301 -19.09 -24.50 -3.03
CA ILE A 301 -19.68 -25.69 -2.43
C ILE A 301 -20.12 -26.65 -3.55
N GLY A 302 -19.73 -27.93 -3.41
CA GLY A 302 -20.11 -29.00 -4.32
C GLY A 302 -19.22 -29.11 -5.55
N SER A 303 -19.73 -29.79 -6.58
CA SER A 303 -19.03 -29.99 -7.85
C SER A 303 -19.17 -28.77 -8.75
N PHE A 304 -18.12 -28.44 -9.50
CA PHE A 304 -18.10 -27.32 -10.43
C PHE A 304 -17.07 -27.53 -11.57
N ASN A 305 -17.21 -26.79 -12.67
CA ASN A 305 -16.19 -26.74 -13.71
C ASN A 305 -14.92 -26.01 -13.23
N ARG A 306 -13.83 -26.76 -13.08
CA ARG A 306 -12.53 -26.28 -12.59
C ARG A 306 -11.70 -25.50 -13.62
N GLU A 307 -12.09 -25.51 -14.89
CA GLU A 307 -11.31 -24.88 -15.96
C GLU A 307 -11.08 -23.38 -15.68
N GLY A 308 -9.83 -22.93 -15.69
CA GLY A 308 -9.46 -21.52 -15.49
C GLY A 308 -9.73 -20.97 -14.09
N ILE A 309 -9.82 -21.82 -13.06
CA ILE A 309 -9.97 -21.44 -11.64
C ILE A 309 -8.68 -21.78 -10.89
N ASN A 310 -8.17 -20.83 -10.10
CA ASN A 310 -7.02 -21.08 -9.24
C ASN A 310 -7.49 -21.69 -7.92
N ILE A 311 -7.21 -22.99 -7.71
CA ILE A 311 -7.58 -23.70 -6.48
C ILE A 311 -6.53 -23.43 -5.41
N ILE A 312 -6.99 -22.92 -4.26
CA ILE A 312 -6.13 -22.61 -3.11
C ILE A 312 -6.16 -23.76 -2.11
N ARG A 313 -7.35 -24.27 -1.76
CA ARG A 313 -7.52 -25.33 -0.76
C ARG A 313 -8.82 -26.09 -0.98
N GLU A 314 -8.79 -27.39 -0.71
CA GLU A 314 -9.97 -28.26 -0.68
C GLU A 314 -10.25 -28.72 0.76
N GLY A 315 -11.53 -28.90 1.07
CA GLY A 315 -12.02 -29.23 2.40
C GLY A 315 -13.52 -29.46 2.39
N HIS A 316 -14.19 -29.26 3.52
CA HIS A 316 -15.65 -29.40 3.68
C HIS A 316 -16.22 -28.12 4.34
N GLY A 317 -17.24 -28.25 5.18
CA GLY A 317 -17.93 -27.11 5.83
C GLY A 317 -17.01 -26.17 6.62
N GLU A 318 -15.82 -26.61 7.04
CA GLU A 318 -14.82 -25.75 7.70
C GLU A 318 -14.26 -24.64 6.80
N LEU A 319 -14.42 -24.75 5.48
CA LEU A 319 -14.04 -23.70 4.54
C LEU A 319 -15.17 -22.69 4.28
N ILE A 320 -16.39 -22.94 4.75
CA ILE A 320 -17.51 -22.00 4.52
C ILE A 320 -17.20 -20.69 5.26
N PRO A 321 -17.29 -19.53 4.57
CA PRO A 321 -16.98 -18.24 5.18
C PRO A 321 -17.91 -17.92 6.35
N PRO A 322 -17.44 -17.14 7.34
CA PRO A 322 -18.23 -16.81 8.51
C PRO A 322 -19.42 -15.92 8.17
N ILE A 323 -20.54 -16.09 8.90
CA ILE A 323 -21.72 -15.23 8.79
C ILE A 323 -21.38 -13.82 9.26
N VAL A 324 -21.66 -12.83 8.40
CA VAL A 324 -21.49 -11.41 8.72
C VAL A 324 -22.80 -10.86 9.29
N VAL A 325 -22.73 -10.29 10.49
CA VAL A 325 -23.87 -9.61 11.13
C VAL A 325 -23.72 -8.10 10.93
N ALA A 326 -24.69 -7.47 10.26
CA ALA A 326 -24.74 -6.03 10.03
C ALA A 326 -26.07 -5.44 10.50
N SER A 327 -26.07 -4.16 10.88
CA SER A 327 -27.29 -3.44 11.24
C SER A 327 -28.21 -3.27 10.02
N ALA A 328 -29.48 -3.64 10.15
CA ALA A 328 -30.47 -3.51 9.09
C ALA A 328 -30.64 -2.04 8.64
N ALA A 329 -30.63 -1.82 7.34
CA ALA A 329 -31.08 -0.57 6.73
C ALA A 329 -32.40 -0.84 6.00
N PRO A 330 -33.44 0.01 6.15
CA PRO A 330 -34.72 -0.18 5.47
C PRO A 330 -34.53 -0.09 3.95
N VAL A 331 -34.95 -1.13 3.23
CA VAL A 331 -34.91 -1.16 1.77
C VAL A 331 -36.30 -0.89 1.21
N LYS A 332 -36.41 0.03 0.24
CA LYS A 332 -37.66 0.27 -0.48
C LYS A 332 -37.69 -0.61 -1.73
N VAL A 333 -38.62 -1.56 -1.76
CA VAL A 333 -38.85 -2.43 -2.91
C VAL A 333 -39.45 -1.62 -4.05
N LYS A 334 -38.81 -1.66 -5.23
CA LYS A 334 -39.39 -1.19 -6.49
C LYS A 334 -39.24 -2.30 -7.52
N LYS A 335 -40.35 -2.63 -8.18
CA LYS A 335 -40.37 -3.58 -9.29
C LYS A 335 -39.73 -2.91 -10.51
N ILE A 336 -38.64 -3.46 -11.01
CA ILE A 336 -37.89 -2.92 -12.14
C ILE A 336 -38.19 -3.79 -13.36
N VAL A 337 -38.50 -3.19 -14.50
CA VAL A 337 -38.76 -3.90 -15.75
C VAL A 337 -37.84 -3.34 -16.86
N SER A 338 -37.06 -4.25 -17.46
CA SER A 338 -36.16 -4.15 -18.62
C SER A 338 -34.67 -3.77 -18.39
N ASP A 339 -33.81 -4.57 -19.04
CA ASP A 339 -32.32 -4.57 -19.08
C ASP A 339 -31.59 -4.41 -17.73
N GLN A 340 -31.80 -5.40 -16.85
CA GLN A 340 -31.27 -5.45 -15.48
C GLN A 340 -29.74 -5.38 -15.42
N GLN A 341 -29.03 -6.03 -16.34
CA GLN A 341 -27.56 -6.04 -16.36
C GLN A 341 -26.99 -4.65 -16.64
N LYS A 342 -27.56 -3.94 -17.62
CA LYS A 342 -27.14 -2.57 -17.96
C LYS A 342 -27.41 -1.61 -16.81
N GLN A 343 -28.57 -1.73 -16.16
CA GLN A 343 -28.90 -0.91 -15.00
C GLN A 343 -27.94 -1.17 -13.83
N LEU A 344 -27.62 -2.44 -13.56
CA LEU A 344 -26.68 -2.79 -12.50
C LEU A 344 -25.29 -2.19 -12.80
N LYS A 345 -24.82 -2.33 -14.05
CA LYS A 345 -23.55 -1.72 -14.49
C LYS A 345 -23.55 -0.20 -14.31
N GLN A 346 -24.63 0.48 -14.69
CA GLN A 346 -24.76 1.92 -14.52
C GLN A 346 -24.73 2.31 -13.04
N LYS A 347 -25.52 1.65 -12.20
CA LYS A 347 -25.54 1.87 -10.74
C LYS A 347 -24.15 1.72 -10.12
N LEU A 348 -23.44 0.64 -10.46
CA LEU A 348 -22.10 0.38 -9.94
C LEU A 348 -21.06 1.35 -10.47
N SER A 349 -21.19 1.82 -11.73
CA SER A 349 -20.29 2.84 -12.28
C SER A 349 -20.38 4.19 -11.55
N LEU A 350 -21.54 4.52 -10.99
CA LEU A 350 -21.73 5.71 -10.16
C LEU A 350 -21.11 5.57 -8.77
N LEU A 351 -20.84 4.34 -8.33
CA LEU A 351 -20.17 4.03 -7.05
C LEU A 351 -18.68 3.79 -7.21
N ALA A 352 -18.22 3.52 -8.43
CA ALA A 352 -16.83 3.23 -8.69
C ALA A 352 -15.94 4.37 -8.18
N PRO A 353 -14.81 4.06 -7.52
CA PRO A 353 -13.85 5.07 -7.11
C PRO A 353 -13.45 5.90 -8.33
N VAL A 354 -13.47 7.23 -8.19
CA VAL A 354 -12.81 8.09 -9.17
C VAL A 354 -11.34 7.67 -9.16
N GLY A 355 -10.78 7.36 -10.33
CA GLY A 355 -9.36 7.03 -10.46
C GLY A 355 -8.49 8.10 -9.79
N PRO A 356 -7.22 7.78 -9.44
CA PRO A 356 -6.35 8.76 -8.81
C PRO A 356 -6.34 10.03 -9.67
N THR A 357 -6.58 11.18 -9.03
CA THR A 357 -6.38 12.47 -9.69
C THR A 357 -4.95 12.52 -10.23
N SER A 358 -4.69 13.32 -11.27
CA SER A 358 -3.31 13.47 -11.79
C SER A 358 -2.33 13.79 -10.66
N THR A 359 -2.75 14.64 -9.73
CA THR A 359 -2.05 14.93 -8.48
C THR A 359 -1.76 13.67 -7.64
N GLY A 360 -2.78 12.85 -7.33
CA GLY A 360 -2.59 11.62 -6.55
C GLY A 360 -1.71 10.59 -7.26
N HIS A 361 -1.74 10.52 -8.59
CA HIS A 361 -0.83 9.69 -9.37
C HIS A 361 0.63 10.12 -9.16
N PHE A 362 0.94 11.42 -9.28
CA PHE A 362 2.30 11.92 -9.08
C PHE A 362 2.75 11.85 -7.61
N GLU A 363 1.85 11.99 -6.64
CA GLU A 363 2.16 11.74 -5.22
C GLU A 363 2.59 10.29 -4.99
N ASN A 364 1.87 9.32 -5.57
CA ASN A 364 2.27 7.91 -5.49
C ASN A 364 3.61 7.64 -6.18
N LEU A 365 3.87 8.30 -7.32
CA LEU A 365 5.15 8.22 -8.01
C LEU A 365 6.29 8.77 -7.13
N TYR A 366 6.07 9.92 -6.48
CA TYR A 366 7.03 10.52 -5.55
C TYR A 366 7.37 9.58 -4.40
N VAL A 367 6.35 9.02 -3.74
CA VAL A 367 6.52 8.09 -2.62
C VAL A 367 7.29 6.84 -3.06
N SER A 368 6.96 6.30 -4.24
CA SER A 368 7.65 5.12 -4.79
C SER A 368 9.12 5.41 -5.09
N PHE A 369 9.42 6.58 -5.65
CA PHE A 369 10.78 6.98 -5.93
C PHE A 369 11.58 7.23 -4.65
N ALA A 370 10.98 7.91 -3.66
CA ALA A 370 11.62 8.15 -2.37
C ALA A 370 11.97 6.84 -1.64
N ARG A 371 11.10 5.81 -1.72
CA ARG A 371 11.37 4.46 -1.20
C ARG A 371 12.54 3.79 -1.92
N LEU A 372 12.56 3.84 -3.25
CA LEU A 372 13.65 3.29 -4.05
C LEU A 372 15.00 3.92 -3.65
N LEU A 373 15.02 5.23 -3.40
CA LEU A 373 16.22 5.97 -3.01
C LEU A 373 16.59 5.85 -1.52
N ALA A 374 15.78 5.17 -0.69
CA ALA A 374 16.07 4.94 0.72
C ALA A 374 16.69 3.55 0.96
N ASP A 375 16.53 2.62 0.02
CA ASP A 375 17.16 1.30 0.10
C ASP A 375 18.60 1.35 -0.43
N HIS A 376 19.57 1.18 0.48
CA HIS A 376 20.99 1.07 0.15
C HIS A 376 21.34 -0.06 -0.84
N LYS A 377 20.47 -1.07 -0.96
CA LYS A 377 20.64 -2.18 -1.91
C LYS A 377 20.15 -1.85 -3.32
N THR A 378 19.46 -0.73 -3.51
CA THR A 378 18.99 -0.30 -4.82
C THR A 378 20.17 -0.18 -5.78
N ALA A 379 20.14 -1.00 -6.82
CA ALA A 379 21.13 -0.95 -7.88
C ALA A 379 20.82 0.21 -8.83
N GLU A 380 21.85 0.71 -9.51
CA GLU A 380 21.72 1.75 -10.53
C GLU A 380 20.75 1.33 -11.65
N ARG A 381 20.77 0.06 -12.06
CA ARG A 381 19.82 -0.51 -13.04
C ARG A 381 18.35 -0.36 -12.61
N ASP A 382 18.07 -0.41 -11.31
CA ASP A 382 16.70 -0.26 -10.81
C ASP A 382 16.27 1.21 -10.87
N LEU A 383 17.19 2.15 -10.59
CA LEU A 383 16.99 3.59 -10.78
C LEU A 383 16.79 3.93 -12.25
N HIS A 384 17.64 3.39 -13.13
CA HIS A 384 17.52 3.53 -14.57
C HIS A 384 16.15 3.07 -15.03
N ARG A 385 15.75 1.83 -14.73
CA ARG A 385 14.44 1.30 -15.12
C ARG A 385 13.30 2.18 -14.62
N PHE A 386 13.37 2.62 -13.36
CA PHE A 386 12.33 3.44 -12.76
C PHE A 386 12.20 4.79 -13.45
N ILE A 387 13.32 5.47 -13.71
CA ILE A 387 13.32 6.76 -14.42
C ILE A 387 12.86 6.56 -15.86
N ALA A 388 13.35 5.53 -16.56
CA ALA A 388 12.99 5.20 -17.94
C ALA A 388 11.49 4.95 -18.17
N THR A 389 10.77 4.46 -17.15
CA THR A 389 9.31 4.30 -17.24
C THR A 389 8.53 5.53 -16.78
N HIS A 390 9.21 6.54 -16.22
CA HIS A 390 8.61 7.75 -15.65
C HIS A 390 9.38 9.04 -16.00
N PRO A 391 9.46 9.42 -17.29
CA PRO A 391 10.22 10.59 -17.76
C PRO A 391 9.88 11.90 -17.03
N VAL A 392 8.63 12.02 -16.58
CA VAL A 392 8.07 13.15 -15.81
C VAL A 392 8.89 13.53 -14.56
N ILE A 393 9.67 12.60 -14.01
CA ILE A 393 10.55 12.82 -12.87
C ILE A 393 11.71 13.74 -13.24
N VAL A 394 12.23 13.61 -14.46
CA VAL A 394 13.33 14.41 -14.98
C VAL A 394 12.81 15.71 -15.54
N ASP A 395 11.77 15.63 -16.37
CA ASP A 395 11.13 16.78 -17.01
C ASP A 395 9.62 16.54 -17.21
N SER A 396 8.81 17.52 -16.81
CA SER A 396 7.36 17.52 -16.98
C SER A 396 6.87 17.84 -18.40
N HIS A 397 7.74 18.34 -19.27
CA HIS A 397 7.43 18.51 -20.69
C HIS A 397 7.34 17.13 -21.34
N LEU A 398 6.36 16.92 -22.23
CA LEU A 398 6.06 15.66 -22.93
C LEU A 398 7.18 15.22 -23.89
N ALA A 399 8.39 15.04 -23.38
CA ALA A 399 9.57 14.60 -24.11
C ALA A 399 9.55 13.07 -24.23
N SER A 400 9.99 12.60 -25.40
CA SER A 400 10.23 11.18 -25.65
C SER A 400 11.54 10.78 -24.97
N MET A 401 11.53 9.69 -24.20
CA MET A 401 12.74 9.21 -23.54
C MET A 401 13.21 7.90 -24.16
N TYR A 402 14.50 7.86 -24.46
CA TYR A 402 15.18 6.71 -25.01
C TYR A 402 16.19 6.21 -23.99
N SER A 403 16.27 4.90 -23.84
CA SER A 403 17.14 4.23 -22.88
C SER A 403 18.24 3.49 -23.62
N GLU A 404 19.44 3.52 -23.05
CA GLU A 404 20.57 2.70 -23.45
C GLU A 404 20.98 2.88 -24.93
N VAL A 405 21.06 4.14 -25.36
CA VAL A 405 21.25 4.55 -26.76
C VAL A 405 22.72 4.53 -27.15
N CYS A 406 23.05 3.86 -28.26
CA CYS A 406 24.41 3.88 -28.82
C CYS A 406 24.72 5.26 -29.44
N ILE A 407 25.88 5.82 -29.10
CA ILE A 407 26.42 7.06 -29.66
C ILE A 407 27.90 6.83 -29.96
N GLY A 408 28.23 6.51 -31.21
CA GLY A 408 29.59 6.12 -31.58
C GLY A 408 30.03 4.87 -30.80
N SER A 409 31.18 4.94 -30.14
CA SER A 409 31.69 3.86 -29.27
C SER A 409 31.05 3.80 -27.88
N TYR A 410 30.14 4.73 -27.56
CA TYR A 410 29.54 4.86 -26.24
C TYR A 410 28.10 4.38 -26.22
N ARG A 411 27.59 4.18 -25.01
CA ARG A 411 26.19 3.87 -24.74
C ARG A 411 25.69 4.81 -23.66
N ALA A 412 24.81 5.73 -24.03
CA ALA A 412 24.20 6.67 -23.10
C ALA A 412 23.09 5.98 -22.30
N ASP A 413 23.01 6.26 -21.00
CA ASP A 413 21.98 5.69 -20.13
C ASP A 413 20.58 6.12 -20.58
N LEU A 414 20.33 7.43 -20.62
CA LEU A 414 19.05 7.97 -21.06
C LEU A 414 19.23 9.21 -21.94
N ILE A 415 18.34 9.37 -22.91
CA ILE A 415 18.21 10.59 -23.73
C ILE A 415 16.77 11.06 -23.69
N LEU A 416 16.55 12.28 -23.22
CA LEU A 416 15.28 12.99 -23.40
C LEU A 416 15.32 13.79 -24.70
N ARG A 417 14.33 13.59 -25.54
CA ARG A 417 14.16 14.28 -26.83
C ARG A 417 12.99 15.24 -26.76
N TYR A 418 13.27 16.49 -27.08
CA TYR A 418 12.31 17.57 -27.20
C TYR A 418 11.93 17.70 -28.67
N GLU A 419 10.69 17.34 -29.03
CA GLU A 419 10.20 17.36 -30.42
C GLU A 419 9.81 18.76 -30.92
N GLN A 420 10.10 19.81 -30.13
CA GLN A 420 9.89 21.20 -30.52
C GLN A 420 10.87 21.64 -31.62
N LEU A 421 10.58 22.80 -32.24
CA LEU A 421 11.35 23.36 -33.36
C LEU A 421 12.84 23.59 -33.06
N ASP A 422 13.21 23.69 -31.80
CA ASP A 422 14.58 23.93 -31.33
C ASP A 422 15.44 22.66 -31.29
N LYS A 423 14.88 21.47 -31.60
CA LYS A 423 15.59 20.17 -31.68
C LYS A 423 16.56 19.97 -30.52
N ARG A 424 16.09 20.07 -29.28
CA ARG A 424 16.93 19.83 -28.10
C ARG A 424 16.93 18.37 -27.69
N ILE A 425 18.06 17.92 -27.15
CA ILE A 425 18.15 16.68 -26.40
C ILE A 425 18.86 16.91 -25.07
N LEU A 426 18.45 16.17 -24.06
CA LEU A 426 19.14 16.11 -22.78
C LEU A 426 19.70 14.69 -22.60
N LEU A 427 21.01 14.59 -22.60
CA LEU A 427 21.76 13.38 -22.31
C LEU A 427 21.90 13.24 -20.80
N ILE A 428 21.59 12.06 -20.28
CA ILE A 428 21.55 11.79 -18.85
C ILE A 428 22.44 10.60 -18.56
N GLU A 429 23.47 10.79 -17.74
CA GLU A 429 24.22 9.71 -17.10
C GLU A 429 23.66 9.49 -15.68
N LEU A 430 23.37 8.25 -15.32
CA LEU A 430 22.88 7.89 -14.00
C LEU A 430 23.98 7.20 -13.20
N GLU A 431 24.15 7.65 -11.97
CA GLU A 431 25.07 7.05 -11.01
C GLU A 431 24.32 6.64 -9.76
N ARG A 432 24.95 5.90 -8.85
CA ARG A 432 24.25 5.41 -7.66
C ARG A 432 23.77 6.57 -6.77
N HIS A 433 22.60 6.38 -6.17
CA HIS A 433 22.00 7.37 -5.29
C HIS A 433 22.76 7.55 -3.96
N ASP A 434 23.52 6.55 -3.51
CA ASP A 434 24.30 6.58 -2.27
C ASP A 434 25.75 7.04 -2.48
N ASP A 435 26.13 7.42 -3.70
CA ASP A 435 27.46 7.95 -3.99
C ASP A 435 27.64 9.37 -3.44
N LEU A 436 28.79 9.60 -2.80
CA LEU A 436 29.19 10.92 -2.32
C LEU A 436 29.73 11.76 -3.48
N ILE A 437 29.19 12.98 -3.65
CA ILE A 437 29.62 13.90 -4.71
C ILE A 437 30.98 14.54 -4.39
N PHE A 438 31.23 14.83 -3.11
CA PHE A 438 32.42 15.56 -2.67
C PHE A 438 33.36 14.69 -1.82
N LYS A 439 34.65 14.99 -1.92
CA LYS A 439 35.68 14.61 -0.94
C LYS A 439 35.53 15.50 0.31
N ARG A 440 36.12 15.10 1.45
CA ARG A 440 36.15 15.92 2.67
C ARG A 440 36.76 17.31 2.45
N SER A 441 37.64 17.46 1.45
CA SER A 441 38.28 18.72 1.05
C SER A 441 37.38 19.65 0.22
N ASN A 442 36.07 19.40 0.13
CA ASN A 442 35.14 20.16 -0.72
C ASN A 442 35.50 20.18 -2.22
N ARG A 443 36.15 19.12 -2.72
CA ARG A 443 36.42 18.90 -4.16
C ARG A 443 35.56 17.77 -4.69
N LEU A 444 35.18 17.82 -5.96
CA LEU A 444 34.44 16.72 -6.60
C LEU A 444 35.24 15.41 -6.51
N ARG A 445 34.51 14.30 -6.36
CA ARG A 445 35.11 12.97 -6.46
C ARG A 445 35.46 12.62 -7.90
N ASP A 446 36.43 11.73 -8.05
CA ASP A 446 36.92 11.32 -9.37
C ASP A 446 35.79 10.65 -10.16
N LYS A 447 34.93 9.88 -9.48
CA LYS A 447 33.70 9.31 -10.05
C LYS A 447 32.78 10.37 -10.69
N VAL A 448 32.54 11.49 -10.00
CA VAL A 448 31.73 12.59 -10.56
C VAL A 448 32.38 13.19 -11.80
N ASN A 449 33.71 13.36 -11.78
CA ASN A 449 34.43 13.89 -12.94
C ASN A 449 34.40 12.91 -14.12
N HIS A 450 34.48 11.60 -13.88
CA HIS A 450 34.35 10.58 -14.92
C HIS A 450 32.95 10.58 -15.55
N ALA A 451 31.89 10.60 -14.75
CA ALA A 451 30.52 10.70 -15.24
C ALA A 451 30.28 11.97 -16.09
N VAL A 452 30.81 13.12 -15.64
CA VAL A 452 30.74 14.36 -16.42
C VAL A 452 31.48 14.22 -17.75
N GLN A 453 32.69 13.65 -17.74
CA GLN A 453 33.48 13.42 -18.95
C GLN A 453 32.75 12.49 -19.93
N GLN A 454 32.11 11.42 -19.45
CA GLN A 454 31.32 10.51 -20.30
C GLN A 454 30.22 11.27 -21.06
N VAL A 455 29.47 12.14 -20.38
CA VAL A 455 28.44 12.95 -21.05
C VAL A 455 29.06 13.95 -22.03
N GLU A 456 30.19 14.57 -21.71
CA GLU A 456 30.91 15.46 -22.62
C GLU A 456 31.42 14.73 -23.89
N ASP A 457 31.87 13.48 -23.73
CA ASP A 457 32.29 12.61 -24.84
C ASP A 457 31.11 12.24 -25.75
N TRP A 458 29.93 11.98 -25.17
CA TRP A 458 28.70 11.74 -25.95
C TRP A 458 28.28 12.98 -26.72
N ILE A 459 28.30 14.17 -26.09
CA ILE A 459 28.01 15.45 -26.74
C ILE A 459 28.94 15.65 -27.94
N SER A 460 30.22 15.39 -27.76
CA SER A 460 31.23 15.53 -28.83
C SER A 460 30.96 14.55 -29.97
N SER A 461 30.66 13.29 -29.64
CA SER A 461 30.33 12.24 -30.62
C SER A 461 29.11 12.58 -31.48
N ILE A 462 28.06 13.18 -30.89
CA ILE A 462 26.87 13.63 -31.65
C ILE A 462 27.23 14.77 -32.59
N ARG A 463 28.04 15.74 -32.14
CA ARG A 463 28.47 16.89 -32.97
C ARG A 463 29.34 16.45 -34.14
N GLU A 464 30.09 15.38 -33.96
CA GLU A 464 30.95 14.77 -34.97
C GLU A 464 30.22 13.78 -35.88
N ASP A 465 28.92 13.54 -35.65
CA ASP A 465 28.10 12.57 -36.42
C ASP A 465 28.68 11.14 -36.38
N ALA A 466 29.15 10.74 -35.19
CA ALA A 466 29.81 9.47 -34.97
C ALA A 466 28.86 8.28 -35.20
N THR A 467 29.40 7.17 -35.71
CA THR A 467 28.64 5.93 -35.95
C THR A 467 29.14 4.79 -35.04
N PRO A 468 28.25 3.87 -34.60
CA PRO A 468 26.80 3.82 -34.82
C PRO A 468 26.00 4.83 -33.98
N MET A 469 24.92 5.36 -34.54
CA MET A 469 23.95 6.23 -33.86
C MET A 469 22.55 5.99 -34.48
N PRO A 470 21.43 6.10 -33.71
CA PRO A 470 20.09 5.95 -34.28
C PRO A 470 19.80 7.02 -35.35
N GLU A 471 19.05 6.66 -36.39
CA GLU A 471 18.71 7.57 -37.50
C GLU A 471 18.02 8.87 -37.06
N TRP A 472 17.29 8.84 -35.95
CA TRP A 472 16.58 10.02 -35.43
C TRP A 472 17.50 11.02 -34.73
N LEU A 473 18.72 10.62 -34.35
CA LEU A 473 19.70 11.40 -33.62
C LEU A 473 20.82 11.80 -34.58
N ASP A 474 21.01 13.10 -34.79
CA ASP A 474 22.01 13.64 -35.71
C ASP A 474 22.60 14.96 -35.16
N LYS A 475 23.57 15.53 -35.89
CA LYS A 475 24.21 16.81 -35.54
C LYS A 475 23.30 18.04 -35.55
N SER A 476 22.05 17.92 -36.00
CA SER A 476 21.07 19.02 -35.98
C SER A 476 20.44 19.23 -34.61
N TYR A 477 20.61 18.27 -33.67
CA TYR A 477 20.19 18.46 -32.30
C TYR A 477 21.16 19.34 -31.52
N VAL A 478 20.61 20.08 -30.56
CA VAL A 478 21.38 20.82 -29.57
C VAL A 478 21.47 19.97 -28.30
N PRO A 479 22.62 19.32 -28.03
CA PRO A 479 22.76 18.46 -26.88
C PRO A 479 23.07 19.25 -25.61
N GLU A 480 22.28 18.99 -24.58
CA GLU A 480 22.54 19.33 -23.19
C GLU A 480 22.90 18.06 -22.41
N GLY A 481 23.59 18.22 -21.28
CA GLY A 481 24.06 17.08 -20.48
C GLY A 481 23.73 17.22 -19.01
N VAL A 482 23.37 16.11 -18.38
CA VAL A 482 23.21 16.03 -16.93
C VAL A 482 23.74 14.71 -16.38
N VAL A 483 24.40 14.77 -15.23
CA VAL A 483 24.75 13.62 -14.41
C VAL A 483 23.84 13.63 -13.19
N VAL A 484 23.13 12.53 -12.93
CA VAL A 484 22.31 12.35 -11.73
C VAL A 484 23.04 11.43 -10.76
N ILE A 485 23.50 11.97 -9.64
CA ILE A 485 24.33 11.23 -8.67
C ILE A 485 24.05 11.67 -7.24
N GLY A 486 24.05 10.71 -6.31
CA GLY A 486 24.03 11.01 -4.88
C GLY A 486 22.74 11.67 -4.36
N ARG A 487 22.75 12.03 -3.07
CA ARG A 487 21.67 12.77 -2.41
C ARG A 487 22.16 14.11 -1.88
N ASN A 488 21.30 15.12 -1.94
CA ASN A 488 21.57 16.44 -1.39
C ASN A 488 21.57 16.43 0.15
N LYS A 489 20.78 15.53 0.77
CA LYS A 489 20.76 15.38 2.23
C LYS A 489 22.14 14.99 2.82
N ASP A 490 23.02 14.41 2.02
CA ASP A 490 24.37 14.00 2.42
C ASP A 490 25.43 15.11 2.21
N MET A 491 25.00 16.29 1.70
CA MET A 491 25.86 17.43 1.47
C MET A 491 25.71 18.52 2.54
N THR A 492 26.85 19.07 2.96
CA THR A 492 26.89 20.31 3.74
C THR A 492 26.38 21.50 2.92
N ARG A 493 26.01 22.60 3.59
CA ARG A 493 25.61 23.85 2.91
C ARG A 493 26.72 24.38 1.98
N VAL A 494 27.97 24.34 2.42
CA VAL A 494 29.14 24.80 1.63
C VAL A 494 29.30 23.96 0.36
N GLN A 495 29.10 22.64 0.44
CA GLN A 495 29.15 21.74 -0.72
C GLN A 495 28.03 22.02 -1.73
N ARG A 496 26.80 22.29 -1.25
CA ARG A 496 25.69 22.71 -2.12
C ARG A 496 26.00 24.00 -2.87
N ASP A 497 26.49 25.01 -2.17
CA ASP A 497 26.85 26.30 -2.78
C ASP A 497 27.97 26.12 -3.81
N THR A 498 28.94 25.24 -3.50
CA THR A 498 30.01 24.87 -4.44
C THR A 498 29.46 24.17 -5.69
N LEU A 499 28.55 23.21 -5.54
CA LEU A 499 27.92 22.52 -6.66
C LEU A 499 27.11 23.47 -7.55
N PHE A 500 26.38 24.41 -6.94
CA PHE A 500 25.65 25.45 -7.67
C PHE A 500 26.59 26.30 -8.53
N ASN A 501 27.73 26.73 -7.98
CA ASN A 501 28.74 27.50 -8.71
C ASN A 501 29.38 26.69 -9.84
N ILE A 502 29.66 25.41 -9.62
CA ILE A 502 30.17 24.49 -10.66
C ILE A 502 29.15 24.37 -11.79
N ASN A 503 27.89 24.10 -11.46
CA ASN A 503 26.81 23.94 -12.43
C ASN A 503 26.55 25.22 -13.22
N SER A 504 26.75 26.40 -12.64
CA SER A 504 26.55 27.67 -13.35
C SER A 504 27.55 27.87 -14.51
N ASN A 505 28.71 27.21 -14.45
CA ASN A 505 29.82 27.40 -15.40
C ASN A 505 30.04 26.22 -16.36
N ARG A 506 29.24 25.15 -16.29
CA ARG A 506 29.42 23.93 -17.12
C ARG A 506 28.27 23.70 -18.08
N VAL A 507 28.55 23.06 -19.22
CA VAL A 507 27.52 22.55 -20.14
C VAL A 507 26.81 21.36 -19.51
N VAL A 508 27.58 20.40 -18.99
CA VAL A 508 27.04 19.25 -18.27
C VAL A 508 26.79 19.63 -16.81
N LYS A 509 25.54 19.52 -16.37
CA LYS A 509 25.14 19.79 -14.98
C LYS A 509 25.25 18.53 -14.14
N VAL A 510 25.59 18.67 -12.87
CA VAL A 510 25.55 17.59 -11.89
C VAL A 510 24.38 17.86 -10.93
N ILE A 511 23.38 16.99 -10.93
CA ILE A 511 22.23 17.08 -10.03
C ILE A 511 22.13 15.83 -9.17
N THR A 512 21.32 15.90 -8.11
CA THR A 512 21.07 14.80 -7.20
C THR A 512 19.70 14.18 -7.43
N TYR A 513 19.49 12.99 -6.91
CA TYR A 513 18.16 12.38 -6.87
C TYR A 513 17.15 13.18 -6.02
N ASP A 514 17.62 13.98 -5.05
CA ASP A 514 16.75 14.92 -4.33
C ASP A 514 16.26 16.07 -5.22
N ASP A 515 17.05 16.51 -6.20
CA ASP A 515 16.63 17.54 -7.15
C ASP A 515 15.52 17.03 -8.07
N LEU A 516 15.56 15.74 -8.45
CA LEU A 516 14.50 15.08 -9.19
C LEU A 516 13.20 14.98 -8.37
N LEU A 517 13.30 14.59 -7.10
CA LEU A 517 12.15 14.62 -6.18
C LEU A 517 11.57 16.04 -6.07
N GLU A 518 12.40 17.06 -5.90
CA GLU A 518 11.96 18.45 -5.79
C GLU A 518 11.25 18.93 -7.08
N ARG A 519 11.71 18.54 -8.26
CA ARG A 519 10.99 18.82 -9.53
C ARG A 519 9.60 18.18 -9.54
N LEU A 520 9.50 16.91 -9.15
CA LEU A 520 8.22 16.21 -9.07
C LEU A 520 7.28 16.85 -8.03
N LYS A 521 7.81 17.27 -6.87
CA LYS A 521 7.05 18.00 -5.85
C LYS A 521 6.45 19.30 -6.40
N ARG A 522 7.24 20.09 -7.14
CA ARG A 522 6.74 21.32 -7.77
C ARG A 522 5.63 21.04 -8.77
N LEU A 523 5.74 19.96 -9.55
CA LEU A 523 4.68 19.53 -10.46
C LEU A 523 3.39 19.18 -9.70
N ILE A 524 3.49 18.42 -8.61
CA ILE A 524 2.36 18.09 -7.73
C ILE A 524 1.69 19.36 -7.22
N ASP A 525 2.48 20.32 -6.72
CA ASP A 525 1.97 21.59 -6.20
C ASP A 525 1.26 22.43 -7.28
N MET A 526 1.81 22.46 -8.50
CA MET A 526 1.17 23.15 -9.63
C MET A 526 -0.18 22.52 -9.99
N LEU A 527 -0.26 21.19 -10.03
CA LEU A 527 -1.49 20.47 -10.33
C LEU A 527 -2.52 20.61 -9.21
N ALA A 528 -2.08 20.64 -7.94
CA ALA A 528 -2.93 20.86 -6.80
C ALA A 528 -3.64 22.22 -6.86
N ARG A 529 -2.92 23.28 -7.25
CA ARG A 529 -3.46 24.65 -7.36
C ARG A 529 -4.47 24.82 -8.49
N ARG A 530 -4.41 23.98 -9.54
CA ARG A 530 -5.36 24.02 -10.67
C ARG A 530 -6.70 23.35 -10.36
N ASN A 531 -6.75 22.55 -9.30
CA ASN A 531 -7.95 21.83 -8.85
C ASN A 531 -8.69 22.56 -7.70
N LEU A 532 -8.23 23.75 -7.32
CA LEU A 532 -8.91 24.72 -6.45
C LEU A 532 -9.57 25.78 -7.33
#